data_AF-A6BI54-F1
#
_entry.id   AF-A6BI54-F1
#
_cell.length_a   1.000
_cell.length_b   1.000
_cell.length_c   1.000
_cell.angle_alpha   90.00
_cell.angle_beta   90.00
_cell.angle_gamma   90.00
#
_symmetry.space_group_name_H-M   'P 1'
#
loop_
_entity.id
_entity.type
_entity.pdbx_description
1 polymer ?
#
loop_
_entity_poly.entity_id
_entity_poly.type
_entity_poly.pdbx_seq_one_letter_code
_entity_poly.pdbx_strand_id
1 'polypeptide(L)' 'MLMVKGTDLHVNRVNLEKGEIDLSGNIESISYSDIQSPGKQAESLFGKLFR' A
#
# COMPACT_ATOMS: atom_id res chain seq x y z
N MET A 1 1.46 -0.62 -2.85
CA MET A 1 0.17 0.05 -3.13
C MET A 1 0.10 1.32 -2.30
N LEU A 2 -0.31 2.43 -2.89
CA LEU A 2 -0.61 3.67 -2.15
C LEU A 2 -2.07 3.61 -1.68
N MET A 3 -2.27 3.74 -0.37
CA MET A 3 -3.59 3.76 0.26
C MET A 3 -3.80 5.14 0.89
N VAL A 4 -4.89 5.79 0.50
CA VAL A 4 -5.31 7.07 1.07
C VAL A 4 -6.58 6.82 1.88
N LYS A 5 -6.56 7.16 3.16
CA LYS A 5 -7.71 7.05 4.07
C LYS A 5 -8.17 8.45 4.46
N GLY A 6 -9.47 8.65 4.43
CA GLY A 6 -10.07 9.95 4.63
C GLY A 6 -11.59 9.93 4.49
N THR A 7 -12.20 11.11 4.58
CA THR A 7 -13.64 11.31 4.44
C THR A 7 -13.94 12.12 3.18
N ASP A 8 -15.05 11.80 2.51
CA ASP A 8 -15.48 12.44 1.26
C ASP A 8 -14.40 12.44 0.15
N LEU A 9 -13.61 11.35 0.09
CA LEU A 9 -12.60 11.17 -0.94
C LEU A 9 -13.26 10.87 -2.29
N HIS A 10 -13.04 11.74 -3.27
CA HIS A 10 -13.53 11.60 -4.62
C HIS A 10 -12.40 11.84 -5.63
N VAL A 11 -12.44 11.08 -6.73
CA VAL A 11 -11.46 11.21 -7.82
C VAL A 11 -12.00 12.21 -8.83
N ASN A 12 -11.30 13.32 -9.03
CA ASN A 12 -11.69 14.35 -9.99
C ASN A 12 -11.30 13.98 -11.41
N ARG A 13 -10.11 13.42 -11.56
CA ARG A 13 -9.54 13.13 -12.87
C ARG A 13 -8.58 11.96 -12.79
N VAL A 14 -8.72 11.04 -13.73
CA VAL A 14 -7.77 9.96 -13.96
C VAL A 14 -7.15 10.18 -15.34
N ASN A 15 -5.84 10.37 -15.39
CA ASN A 15 -5.09 10.45 -16.64
C ASN A 15 -4.17 9.23 -16.75
N LEU A 16 -4.66 8.18 -17.41
CA LEU A 16 -3.94 6.93 -17.59
C LEU A 16 -2.69 7.07 -18.46
N GLU A 17 -2.68 8.01 -19.40
CA GLU A 17 -1.54 8.23 -20.30
C GLU A 17 -0.34 8.84 -19.58
N LYS A 18 -0.60 9.70 -18.59
CA LYS A 18 0.44 10.34 -17.77
C LYS A 18 0.68 9.63 -16.44
N GLY A 19 -0.19 8.70 -16.05
CA GLY A 19 -0.14 8.05 -14.74
C GLY A 19 -0.52 8.99 -13.58
N GLU A 20 -1.27 10.05 -13.85
CA GLU A 20 -1.66 11.06 -12.87
C GLU A 20 -3.11 10.82 -12.40
N ILE A 21 -3.34 10.94 -11.10
CA ILE A 21 -4.66 10.82 -10.48
C ILE A 21 -4.85 12.02 -9.56
N ASP A 22 -5.94 12.77 -9.77
CA ASP A 22 -6.36 13.88 -8.93
C ASP A 22 -7.45 13.38 -7.97
N LEU A 23 -7.17 13.44 -6.67
CA LEU A 23 -8.06 13.02 -5.58
C LEU A 23 -8.27 14.20 -4.63
N SER A 24 -9.53 14.52 -4.36
CA SER A 24 -9.96 15.56 -3.42
C SER A 24 -10.83 14.97 -2.31
N GLY A 25 -10.83 15.65 -1.16
CA GLY A 25 -11.53 15.23 0.05
C GLY A 25 -10.68 15.51 1.28
N ASN A 26 -11.15 15.10 2.46
CA ASN A 26 -10.37 15.24 3.68
C ASN A 26 -9.45 14.04 3.85
N ILE A 27 -8.14 14.26 3.76
CA ILE A 27 -7.13 13.23 3.92
C ILE A 27 -6.77 13.11 5.40
N GLU A 28 -7.05 11.95 5.99
CA GLU A 28 -6.70 11.64 7.38
C GLU A 28 -5.38 10.87 7.48
N SER A 29 -5.08 10.03 6.49
CA SER A 29 -3.86 9.23 6.47
C SER A 29 -3.46 8.83 5.06
N ILE A 30 -2.15 8.82 4.79
CA ILE A 30 -1.54 8.30 3.56
C ILE A 30 -0.60 7.18 3.96
N SER A 31 -0.83 5.98 3.45
CA SER A 31 -0.02 4.79 3.70
C SER A 31 0.52 4.25 2.38
N TYR A 32 1.84 4.26 2.22
CA TYR A 32 2.48 3.57 1.11
C TYR A 32 2.92 2.18 1.60
N SER A 33 2.26 1.14 1.10
CA SER A 33 2.74 -0.22 1.31
C SER A 33 3.75 -0.55 0.22
N ASP A 34 5.01 -0.74 0.62
CA ASP A 34 5.90 -1.59 -0.17
C ASP A 34 5.28 -2.97 -0.16
N ILE A 35 4.75 -3.42 -1.31
CA ILE A 35 4.35 -4.81 -1.46
C ILE A 35 5.66 -5.61 -1.60
N GLN A 36 6.40 -5.73 -0.51
CA GLN A 36 7.31 -6.85 -0.33
C GLN A 36 6.43 -8.02 0.09
N SER A 37 5.92 -8.72 -0.92
CA SER A 37 5.46 -10.11 -0.93
C SER A 37 5.41 -10.81 0.44
N PRO A 38 4.23 -11.26 0.94
CA PRO A 38 4.13 -12.08 2.15
C PRO A 38 4.59 -13.55 1.92
N GLY A 39 5.69 -13.75 1.20
CA GLY A 39 6.14 -15.06 0.70
C GLY A 39 7.54 -15.51 1.10
N LYS A 40 8.32 -14.74 1.90
CA LYS A 40 9.70 -15.12 2.24
C LYS A 40 10.14 -14.72 3.66
N GLN A 41 9.39 -15.08 4.70
CA GLN A 41 9.95 -14.99 6.07
C GLN A 41 9.24 -15.90 7.09
N ALA A 42 9.01 -17.17 6.74
CA ALA A 42 8.51 -18.16 7.68
C ALA A 42 9.37 -19.44 7.75
N GLU A 43 10.54 -19.45 7.11
CA GLU A 43 11.51 -20.54 7.25
C GLU A 43 12.80 -19.98 7.84
N SER A 44 13.11 -20.30 9.11
CA SER A 44 14.50 -20.42 9.64
C SER A 44 14.60 -20.22 11.17
N LEU A 45 13.52 -19.94 11.92
CA LEU A 45 13.63 -19.80 13.38
C LEU A 45 13.46 -21.12 14.14
N PHE A 46 12.54 -21.99 13.71
CA PHE A 46 12.32 -23.29 14.36
C PHE A 46 13.28 -24.40 13.90
N GLY A 47 13.86 -24.31 12.70
CA GLY A 47 14.76 -25.34 12.15
C GLY A 47 16.18 -25.34 12.73
N LYS A 48 16.56 -24.29 13.48
CA LYS A 48 17.89 -24.16 14.11
C LYS A 48 17.91 -24.59 15.58
N LEU A 49 16.76 -24.88 16.18
CA LEU A 49 16.64 -25.27 17.59
C LEU A 49 16.69 -26.80 17.80
N PHE A 50 16.65 -27.59 16.72
CA PHE A 50 16.67 -29.05 16.75
C PHE A 50 17.90 -29.67 16.07
N ARG A 51 19.00 -28.91 15.99
CA ARG A 51 20.34 -29.44 15.70
C ARG A 51 21.21 -29.38 16.93
#